data_AF-A0A7C1F6F7-F1
#
_entry.id   AF-A0A7C1F6F7-F1
#
_cell.length_a   1.000
_cell.length_b   1.000
_cell.length_c   1.000
_cell.angle_alpha   90.00
_cell.angle_beta   90.00
_cell.angle_gamma   90.00
#
_symmetry.space_group_name_H-M   'P 1'
#
loop_
_entity.id
_entity.type
_entity.pdbx_description
1 polymer ?
#
loop_
_entity_poly.entity_id
_entity_poly.type
_entity_poly.pdbx_seq_one_letter_code
_entity_poly.pdbx_strand_id
1 'polypeptide(L)'
;MSRYLDIFVASDEDPARFAASLETHLKLSLERVTDRGEEVLYLYSGEYKWFDVCRGMLDRHPNYAYQLYVGRGHHDVGDRLRANFALYIIERLAPHYPLIFEDNVSGVSLTFQRGDMPPSGVLAKVTQAGAGDVATIFAASDDSPVEFAESLAEILHMEAHISSRARSPVIAVMVGEAVRIRVEEHDYEDAAGLSLRAMRYCIDLDPLDAAGVFSQLKASRRYRLLWLQNLETIVDQYDPALERA
;
A
#
# COMPACT_ATOMS: atom_id res chain seq x y z
N MET A 1 14.16 6.74 9.85
CA MET A 1 14.73 6.86 8.49
C MET A 1 13.58 6.69 7.51
N SER A 2 13.39 7.57 6.52
CA SER A 2 12.27 7.42 5.57
C SER A 2 12.55 6.23 4.66
N ARG A 3 11.61 5.28 4.58
CA ARG A 3 11.69 4.18 3.63
C ARG A 3 11.44 4.67 2.21
N TYR A 4 12.25 4.19 1.29
CA TYR A 4 12.07 4.37 -0.14
C TYR A 4 12.37 3.09 -0.88
N LEU A 5 11.57 2.87 -1.92
CA LEU A 5 11.67 1.72 -2.79
C LEU A 5 12.05 2.25 -4.17
N ASP A 6 13.23 1.90 -4.64
CA ASP A 6 13.76 2.34 -5.92
C ASP A 6 13.69 1.20 -6.94
N ILE A 7 13.21 1.51 -8.15
CA ILE A 7 13.26 0.61 -9.29
C ILE A 7 14.04 1.28 -10.41
N PHE A 8 15.24 0.80 -10.71
CA PHE A 8 16.06 1.28 -11.81
C PHE A 8 15.75 0.48 -13.06
N VAL A 9 15.51 1.14 -14.19
CA VAL A 9 15.13 0.50 -15.45
C VAL A 9 16.15 0.86 -16.53
N ALA A 10 16.71 -0.17 -17.16
CA ALA A 10 17.58 0.01 -18.31
C ALA A 10 16.71 0.10 -19.58
N SER A 11 16.71 1.27 -20.20
CA SER A 11 16.01 1.52 -21.46
C SER A 11 16.78 2.54 -22.28
N ASP A 12 16.81 2.34 -23.59
CA ASP A 12 17.34 3.27 -24.58
C ASP A 12 16.26 4.20 -25.16
N GLU A 13 15.00 4.02 -24.74
CA GLU A 13 13.88 4.85 -25.16
C GLU A 13 14.08 6.30 -24.70
N ASP A 14 13.63 7.26 -25.51
CA ASP A 14 13.52 8.64 -25.08
C ASP A 14 12.40 8.79 -24.03
N PRO A 15 12.38 9.88 -23.24
CA PRO A 15 11.45 10.02 -22.11
C PRO A 15 9.98 9.95 -22.50
N ALA A 16 9.61 10.50 -23.65
CA ALA A 16 8.22 10.54 -24.09
C ALA A 16 7.74 9.14 -24.50
N ARG A 17 8.60 8.39 -25.20
CA ARG A 17 8.33 6.99 -25.55
C ARG A 17 8.31 6.09 -24.32
N PHE A 18 9.28 6.24 -23.41
CA PHE A 18 9.33 5.45 -22.18
C PHE A 18 8.07 5.67 -21.31
N ALA A 19 7.59 6.92 -21.21
CA ALA A 19 6.34 7.23 -20.53
C ALA A 19 5.15 6.46 -21.13
N ALA A 20 4.99 6.46 -22.45
CA ALA A 20 3.90 5.74 -23.13
C ALA A 20 4.00 4.22 -22.94
N SER A 21 5.22 3.68 -22.94
CA SER A 21 5.46 2.26 -22.63
C SER A 21 5.07 1.95 -21.19
N LEU A 22 5.46 2.78 -20.22
CA LEU A 22 5.05 2.64 -18.82
C LEU A 22 3.52 2.66 -18.67
N GLU A 23 2.81 3.60 -19.30
CA GLU A 23 1.34 3.64 -19.27
C GLU A 23 0.72 2.34 -19.79
N THR A 24 1.27 1.82 -20.90
CA THR A 24 0.80 0.59 -21.54
C THR A 24 1.02 -0.64 -20.66
N HIS A 25 2.24 -0.81 -20.12
CA HIS A 25 2.59 -1.97 -19.29
C HIS A 25 1.89 -1.92 -17.93
N LEU A 26 1.84 -0.74 -17.32
CA LEU A 26 1.22 -0.54 -16.00
C LEU A 26 -0.30 -0.40 -16.09
N LYS A 27 -0.88 -0.20 -17.29
CA LYS A 27 -2.32 0.03 -17.50
C LYS A 27 -2.84 1.19 -16.64
N LEU A 28 -2.05 2.25 -16.57
CA LEU A 28 -2.28 3.43 -15.72
C LEU A 28 -1.88 4.68 -16.51
N SER A 29 -2.43 5.84 -16.16
CA SER A 29 -2.07 7.10 -16.81
C SER A 29 -0.91 7.78 -16.09
N LEU A 30 0.00 8.38 -16.85
CA LEU A 30 1.08 9.20 -16.32
C LEU A 30 0.72 10.68 -16.48
N GLU A 31 0.92 11.46 -15.43
CA GLU A 31 0.85 12.91 -15.47
C GLU A 31 2.26 13.47 -15.56
N ARG A 32 2.50 14.40 -16.50
CA ARG A 32 3.76 15.14 -16.57
C ARG A 32 3.69 16.31 -15.61
N VAL A 33 4.66 16.41 -14.71
CA VAL A 33 4.74 17.52 -13.76
C VAL A 33 6.17 18.05 -13.74
N THR A 34 6.30 19.34 -13.48
CA THR A 34 7.62 19.95 -13.25
C THR A 34 7.86 20.01 -11.75
N ASP A 35 8.89 19.32 -11.25
CA ASP A 35 9.35 19.44 -9.86
C ASP A 35 10.74 20.08 -9.84
N ARG A 36 10.87 21.18 -9.09
CA ARG A 36 12.13 21.96 -8.95
C ARG A 36 12.83 22.36 -10.27
N GLY A 37 12.07 22.52 -11.35
CA GLY A 37 12.60 22.92 -12.66
C GLY A 37 13.09 21.77 -13.53
N GLU A 38 12.95 20.53 -13.09
CA GLU A 38 13.20 19.33 -13.88
C GLU A 38 11.86 18.68 -14.29
N GLU A 39 11.79 18.14 -15.52
CA GLU A 39 10.61 17.40 -15.99
C GLU A 39 10.62 16.02 -15.33
N VAL A 40 9.62 15.78 -14.47
CA VAL A 40 9.42 14.51 -13.75
C VAL A 40 8.11 13.90 -14.24
N LEU A 41 8.11 12.59 -14.51
CA LEU A 41 6.87 11.89 -14.87
C LEU A 41 6.31 11.24 -13.61
N TYR A 42 5.05 11.51 -13.30
CA TYR A 42 4.36 10.89 -12.17
C TYR A 42 3.37 9.87 -12.68
N LEU A 43 3.23 8.74 -11.99
CA LEU A 43 2.08 7.88 -12.22
C LEU A 43 0.87 8.38 -11.44
N TYR A 44 -0.20 8.67 -12.19
CA TYR A 44 -1.42 9.28 -11.71
C TYR A 44 -2.57 8.27 -11.77
N SER A 45 -3.02 7.81 -10.59
CA SER A 45 -4.30 7.11 -10.48
C SER A 45 -5.39 8.07 -10.00
N GLY A 46 -5.72 9.10 -10.79
CA GLY A 46 -6.90 9.94 -10.58
C GLY A 46 -6.91 10.90 -9.38
N GLU A 47 -6.27 10.59 -8.24
CA GLU A 47 -6.19 11.41 -7.02
C GLU A 47 -4.90 11.22 -6.21
N TYR A 48 -4.04 10.25 -6.55
CA TYR A 48 -2.81 9.93 -5.80
C TYR A 48 -1.59 9.80 -6.73
N LYS A 49 -0.46 10.36 -6.30
CA LYS A 49 0.86 10.19 -6.94
C LYS A 49 1.57 9.02 -6.27
N TRP A 50 1.85 7.97 -7.03
CA TRP A 50 2.40 6.72 -6.45
C TRP A 50 3.92 6.59 -6.60
N PHE A 51 4.49 7.16 -7.66
CA PHE A 51 5.93 7.21 -7.86
C PHE A 51 6.35 8.33 -8.80
N ASP A 52 7.65 8.65 -8.72
CA ASP A 52 8.33 9.60 -9.58
C ASP A 52 9.23 8.84 -10.55
N VAL A 53 9.22 9.20 -11.83
CA VAL A 53 10.23 8.78 -12.80
C VAL A 53 11.25 9.88 -12.94
N CYS A 54 12.48 9.61 -12.51
CA CYS A 54 13.62 10.50 -12.69
C CYS A 54 14.54 9.96 -13.78
N ARG A 55 14.96 10.85 -14.69
CA ARG A 55 16.03 10.59 -15.66
C ARG A 55 17.29 11.27 -15.15
N GLY A 56 18.35 10.51 -14.89
CA GLY A 56 19.69 11.08 -14.65
C GLY A 56 20.19 11.18 -13.21
N MET A 57 19.43 10.73 -12.19
CA MET A 57 19.97 10.55 -10.83
C MET A 57 20.53 9.12 -10.62
N LEU A 58 21.51 8.75 -11.46
CA LEU A 58 21.94 7.34 -11.62
C LEU A 58 23.36 7.06 -11.15
N ASP A 59 23.91 7.89 -10.25
CA ASP A 59 25.27 7.68 -9.74
C ASP A 59 25.48 6.27 -9.15
N ARG A 60 24.38 5.65 -8.65
CA ARG A 60 24.38 4.26 -8.17
C ARG A 60 24.40 3.22 -9.30
N HIS A 61 23.68 3.47 -10.40
CA HIS A 61 23.44 2.50 -11.48
C HIS A 61 23.50 3.17 -12.86
N PRO A 62 24.69 3.52 -13.36
CA PRO A 62 24.86 4.37 -14.55
C PRO A 62 24.32 3.74 -15.85
N ASN A 63 24.12 2.42 -15.87
CA ASN A 63 23.57 1.70 -17.03
C ASN A 63 22.03 1.70 -17.08
N TYR A 64 21.35 2.27 -16.08
CA TYR A 64 19.89 2.19 -15.94
C TYR A 64 19.26 3.57 -16.12
N ALA A 65 18.92 3.94 -17.36
CA ALA A 65 18.52 5.30 -17.75
C ALA A 65 17.37 5.94 -16.94
N TYR A 66 16.54 5.15 -16.26
CA TYR A 66 15.38 5.61 -15.51
C TYR A 66 15.38 5.07 -14.08
N GLN A 67 14.97 5.91 -13.12
CA GLN A 67 14.69 5.51 -11.74
C GLN A 67 13.22 5.79 -11.44
N LEU A 68 12.48 4.78 -11.02
CA LEU A 68 11.12 4.86 -10.51
C LEU A 68 11.20 4.84 -8.99
N TYR A 69 10.90 5.97 -8.36
CA TYR A 69 10.94 6.14 -6.91
C TYR A 69 9.54 5.96 -6.34
N VAL A 70 9.27 4.82 -5.71
CA VAL A 70 7.95 4.51 -5.15
C VAL A 70 7.82 5.12 -3.75
N GLY A 71 6.84 6.00 -3.58
CA GLY A 71 6.49 6.62 -2.29
C GLY A 71 7.26 7.90 -1.92
N ARG A 72 7.78 8.68 -2.88
CA ARG A 72 8.29 10.03 -2.58
C ARG A 72 7.13 10.96 -2.22
N GLY A 73 7.26 11.70 -1.13
CA GLY A 73 6.30 12.77 -0.78
C GLY A 73 5.01 12.32 -0.11
N HIS A 74 4.79 11.01 0.06
CA HIS A 74 3.65 10.50 0.82
C HIS A 74 4.14 9.61 1.97
N HIS A 75 4.50 10.23 3.09
CA HIS A 75 4.75 9.55 4.39
C HIS A 75 3.53 8.75 4.89
N ASP A 76 2.41 8.95 4.21
CA ASP A 76 1.04 8.56 4.55
C ASP A 76 0.57 7.25 3.93
N VAL A 77 1.34 6.70 2.99
CA VAL A 77 1.06 5.41 2.34
C VAL A 77 1.79 4.33 3.11
N GLY A 78 1.06 3.37 3.67
CA GLY A 78 1.63 2.27 4.45
C GLY A 78 2.71 1.50 3.68
N ASP A 79 3.74 1.08 4.39
CA ASP A 79 4.93 0.42 3.84
C ASP A 79 4.62 -0.84 3.02
N ARG A 80 3.60 -1.60 3.43
CA ARG A 80 3.09 -2.76 2.68
C ARG A 80 2.47 -2.36 1.35
N LEU A 81 1.73 -1.27 1.30
CA LEU A 81 1.11 -0.80 0.06
C LEU A 81 2.17 -0.28 -0.91
N ARG A 82 3.21 0.41 -0.41
CA ARG A 82 4.38 0.77 -1.22
C ARG A 82 5.10 -0.47 -1.76
N ALA A 83 5.29 -1.50 -0.92
CA ALA A 83 5.92 -2.76 -1.31
C ALA A 83 5.11 -3.52 -2.37
N ASN A 84 3.81 -3.68 -2.16
CA ASN A 84 2.89 -4.29 -3.12
C ASN A 84 2.92 -3.56 -4.46
N PHE A 85 2.90 -2.23 -4.40
CA PHE A 85 2.89 -1.41 -5.59
C PHE A 85 4.23 -1.44 -6.34
N ALA A 86 5.36 -1.46 -5.62
CA ALA A 86 6.68 -1.67 -6.22
C ALA A 86 6.78 -3.04 -6.90
N LEU A 87 6.26 -4.11 -6.29
CA LEU A 87 6.22 -5.43 -6.91
C LEU A 87 5.30 -5.49 -8.13
N TYR A 88 4.14 -4.84 -8.07
CA TYR A 88 3.26 -4.70 -9.22
C TYR A 88 3.96 -4.06 -10.43
N ILE A 89 4.79 -3.03 -10.19
CA ILE A 89 5.62 -2.42 -11.23
C ILE A 89 6.64 -3.44 -11.75
N ILE A 90 7.38 -4.12 -10.87
CA ILE A 90 8.42 -5.08 -11.25
C ILE A 90 7.83 -6.22 -12.10
N GLU A 91 6.72 -6.82 -11.68
CA GLU A 91 6.02 -7.90 -12.40
C GLU A 91 5.66 -7.52 -13.83
N ARG A 92 5.33 -6.25 -14.05
CA ARG A 92 4.91 -5.74 -15.35
C ARG A 92 6.04 -5.20 -16.19
N LEU A 93 7.14 -4.77 -15.59
CA LEU A 93 8.27 -4.20 -16.33
C LEU A 93 9.40 -5.22 -16.58
N ALA A 94 9.66 -6.15 -15.66
CA ALA A 94 10.72 -7.17 -15.80
C ALA A 94 10.62 -8.01 -17.08
N PRO A 95 9.41 -8.33 -17.62
CA PRO A 95 9.29 -8.99 -18.92
C PRO A 95 9.82 -8.17 -20.11
N HIS A 96 9.88 -6.84 -19.97
CA HIS A 96 10.18 -5.91 -21.06
C HIS A 96 11.55 -5.25 -20.93
N TYR A 97 12.03 -5.05 -19.70
CA TYR A 97 13.25 -4.31 -19.40
C TYR A 97 14.13 -5.03 -18.39
N PRO A 98 15.47 -4.96 -18.52
CA PRO A 98 16.35 -5.19 -17.38
C PRO A 98 16.09 -4.14 -16.30
N LEU A 99 15.97 -4.57 -15.04
CA LEU A 99 15.72 -3.65 -13.93
C LEU A 99 16.42 -4.07 -12.64
N ILE A 100 16.64 -3.11 -11.74
CA ILE A 100 17.12 -3.35 -10.38
C ILE A 100 16.06 -2.82 -9.41
N PHE A 101 15.70 -3.61 -8.42
CA PHE A 101 14.89 -3.16 -7.30
C PHE A 101 15.74 -3.04 -6.04
N GLU A 102 15.62 -1.91 -5.34
CA GLU A 102 16.28 -1.67 -4.06
C GLU A 102 15.28 -1.17 -3.01
N ASP A 103 15.41 -1.71 -1.80
CA ASP A 103 14.70 -1.23 -0.62
C ASP A 103 15.72 -0.86 0.46
N ASN A 104 15.79 0.43 0.77
CA ASN A 104 16.81 0.96 1.67
C ASN A 104 16.62 0.52 3.13
N VAL A 105 15.42 0.11 3.52
CA VAL A 105 15.12 -0.30 4.89
C VAL A 105 15.31 -1.80 5.06
N SER A 106 14.82 -2.62 4.11
CA SER A 106 15.06 -4.06 4.19
C SER A 106 16.46 -4.51 3.77
N GLY A 107 17.19 -3.66 3.05
CA GLY A 107 18.46 -4.02 2.42
C GLY A 107 18.29 -5.00 1.26
N VAL A 108 17.05 -5.28 0.82
CA VAL A 108 16.80 -6.12 -0.35
C VAL A 108 17.26 -5.39 -1.60
N SER A 109 18.09 -6.06 -2.39
CA SER A 109 18.47 -5.66 -3.74
C SER A 109 18.30 -6.84 -4.67
N LEU A 110 17.56 -6.64 -5.76
CA LEU A 110 17.27 -7.67 -6.76
C LEU A 110 17.59 -7.15 -8.15
N THR A 111 18.23 -7.97 -8.95
CA THR A 111 18.55 -7.68 -10.35
C THR A 111 17.75 -8.62 -11.24
N PHE A 112 17.09 -8.04 -12.23
CA PHE A 112 16.27 -8.73 -13.19
C PHE A 112 16.83 -8.52 -14.60
N GLN A 113 16.96 -9.61 -15.33
CA GLN A 113 17.13 -9.60 -16.77
C GLN A 113 15.76 -9.52 -17.44
N ARG A 114 15.75 -9.10 -18.71
CA ARG A 114 14.52 -9.04 -19.49
C ARG A 114 13.91 -10.44 -19.62
N GLY A 115 12.65 -10.57 -19.21
CA GLY A 115 11.91 -11.84 -19.23
C GLY A 115 11.89 -12.56 -17.88
N ASP A 116 12.61 -12.06 -16.88
CA ASP A 116 12.59 -12.61 -15.54
C ASP A 116 11.25 -12.36 -14.85
N MET A 117 10.90 -13.27 -13.94
CA MET A 117 9.78 -13.11 -13.02
C MET A 117 10.30 -12.82 -11.60
N PRO A 118 9.59 -12.01 -10.80
CA PRO A 118 9.96 -11.80 -9.41
C PRO A 118 10.01 -13.13 -8.64
N PRO A 119 11.05 -13.34 -7.81
CA PRO A 119 11.12 -14.52 -6.97
C PRO A 119 9.92 -14.58 -6.01
N SER A 120 9.37 -15.78 -5.81
CA SER A 120 8.35 -16.00 -4.78
C SER A 120 8.93 -15.66 -3.39
N GLY A 121 8.24 -14.80 -2.63
CA GLY A 121 8.62 -14.44 -1.26
C GLY A 121 9.39 -13.12 -1.10
N VAL A 122 9.64 -12.39 -2.19
CA VAL A 122 10.23 -11.02 -2.10
C VAL A 122 9.32 -10.09 -1.31
N LEU A 123 8.00 -10.16 -1.53
CA LEU A 123 7.03 -9.36 -0.79
C LEU A 123 7.19 -9.52 0.71
N ALA A 124 7.25 -10.76 1.19
CA ALA A 124 7.39 -11.07 2.61
C ALA A 124 8.66 -10.43 3.20
N LYS A 125 9.81 -10.54 2.52
CA LYS A 125 11.08 -9.94 3.00
C LYS A 125 11.03 -8.42 3.03
N VAL A 126 10.47 -7.81 1.98
CA VAL A 126 10.31 -6.37 1.86
C VAL A 126 9.36 -5.86 2.93
N THR A 127 8.21 -6.50 3.15
CA THR A 127 7.25 -6.08 4.20
C THR A 127 7.79 -6.30 5.61
N GLN A 128 8.52 -7.40 5.85
CA GLN A 128 9.00 -7.77 7.18
C GLN A 128 10.06 -6.79 7.71
N ALA A 129 10.92 -6.28 6.84
CA ALA A 129 12.04 -5.46 7.28
C ALA A 129 11.76 -3.94 7.27
N GLY A 130 10.69 -3.49 6.60
CA GLY A 130 10.17 -2.13 6.75
C GLY A 130 9.08 -1.97 7.83
N ALA A 131 8.70 -3.05 8.50
CA ALA A 131 7.89 -2.94 9.70
C ALA A 131 8.71 -2.29 10.83
N GLY A 132 8.70 -0.96 10.92
CA GLY A 132 8.27 -0.42 12.20
C GLY A 132 6.94 -1.08 12.51
N ASP A 133 6.74 -1.56 13.74
CA ASP A 133 5.54 -2.30 14.11
C ASP A 133 4.31 -1.69 13.42
N VAL A 134 3.50 -2.48 12.70
CA VAL A 134 2.21 -2.04 12.16
C VAL A 134 1.15 -2.97 12.69
N ALA A 135 0.09 -2.37 13.22
CA ALA A 135 -1.09 -3.10 13.63
C ALA A 135 -2.18 -2.93 12.58
N THR A 136 -2.68 -4.06 12.09
CA THR A 136 -3.83 -4.09 11.20
C THR A 136 -5.00 -4.76 11.91
N ILE A 137 -6.14 -4.08 11.95
CA ILE A 137 -7.39 -4.64 12.44
C ILE A 137 -8.27 -4.95 11.22
N PHE A 138 -8.63 -6.22 11.05
CA PHE A 138 -9.67 -6.62 10.12
C PHE A 138 -11.02 -6.56 10.81
N ALA A 139 -11.98 -5.88 10.18
CA ALA A 139 -13.37 -5.82 10.60
C ALA A 139 -14.24 -6.45 9.51
N ALA A 140 -15.10 -7.40 9.88
CA ALA A 140 -16.15 -7.89 9.00
C ALA A 140 -17.47 -7.21 9.35
N SER A 141 -18.11 -6.66 8.33
CA SER A 141 -19.45 -6.06 8.40
C SER A 141 -20.23 -6.39 7.12
N ASP A 142 -21.55 -6.47 7.24
CA ASP A 142 -22.46 -6.52 6.09
C ASP A 142 -22.83 -5.11 5.59
N ASP A 143 -22.38 -4.05 6.29
CA ASP A 143 -22.56 -2.66 5.89
C ASP A 143 -21.88 -2.39 4.53
N SER A 144 -22.45 -1.49 3.73
CA SER A 144 -21.77 -0.99 2.53
C SER A 144 -20.49 -0.20 2.89
N PRO A 145 -19.54 0.00 1.96
CA PRO A 145 -18.29 0.70 2.28
C PRO A 145 -18.47 2.08 2.91
N VAL A 146 -19.43 2.85 2.41
CA VAL A 146 -19.75 4.19 2.94
C VAL A 146 -20.36 4.09 4.34
N GLU A 147 -21.35 3.23 4.54
CA GLU A 147 -21.99 3.03 5.85
C GLU A 147 -21.00 2.52 6.90
N PHE A 148 -20.08 1.64 6.50
CA PHE A 148 -19.01 1.16 7.37
C PHE A 148 -18.09 2.32 7.81
N ALA A 149 -17.65 3.14 6.86
CA ALA A 149 -16.77 4.27 7.15
C ALA A 149 -17.43 5.32 8.05
N GLU A 150 -18.70 5.64 7.80
CA GLU A 150 -19.49 6.54 8.65
C GLU A 150 -19.64 5.98 10.07
N SER A 151 -20.03 4.70 10.19
CA SER A 151 -20.15 4.06 11.49
C SER A 151 -18.83 3.98 12.25
N LEU A 152 -17.71 3.77 11.55
CA LEU A 152 -16.40 3.72 12.18
C LEU A 152 -16.00 5.11 12.72
N ALA A 153 -16.26 6.18 11.96
CA ALA A 153 -16.02 7.56 12.38
C ALA A 153 -16.83 7.92 13.63
N GLU A 154 -18.10 7.50 13.68
CA GLU A 154 -18.97 7.68 14.84
C GLU A 154 -18.45 6.95 16.08
N ILE A 155 -18.06 5.67 15.95
CA ILE A 155 -17.54 4.85 17.06
C ILE A 155 -16.27 5.45 17.66
N LEU A 156 -15.38 5.96 16.80
CA LEU A 156 -14.09 6.51 17.21
C LEU A 156 -14.15 8.00 17.56
N HIS A 157 -15.31 8.64 17.38
CA HIS A 157 -15.49 10.08 17.57
C HIS A 157 -14.48 10.91 16.77
N MET A 158 -14.24 10.53 15.50
CA MET A 158 -13.27 11.18 14.62
C MET A 158 -13.96 11.78 13.39
N GLU A 159 -13.37 12.85 12.85
CA GLU A 159 -13.73 13.33 11.51
C GLU A 159 -13.18 12.39 10.44
N ALA A 160 -13.98 12.15 9.40
CA ALA A 160 -13.65 11.23 8.31
C ALA A 160 -13.79 11.90 6.95
N HIS A 161 -12.83 11.64 6.07
CA HIS A 161 -12.94 11.93 4.64
C HIS A 161 -13.28 10.63 3.91
N ILE A 162 -14.52 10.53 3.44
CA ILE A 162 -15.07 9.32 2.83
C ILE A 162 -15.08 9.47 1.30
N SER A 163 -14.53 8.48 0.60
CA SER A 163 -14.58 8.37 -0.86
C SER A 163 -15.84 7.62 -1.28
N SER A 164 -16.65 8.24 -2.13
CA SER A 164 -17.85 7.63 -2.72
C SER A 164 -17.56 6.84 -4.00
N ARG A 165 -16.30 6.73 -4.42
CA ARG A 165 -15.91 5.97 -5.62
C ARG A 165 -15.97 4.48 -5.30
N ALA A 166 -16.94 3.77 -5.88
CA ALA A 166 -17.22 2.34 -5.69
C ALA A 166 -16.08 1.35 -6.05
N ARG A 167 -14.89 1.84 -6.41
CA ARG A 167 -13.67 1.05 -6.69
C ARG A 167 -12.42 1.66 -6.07
N SER A 168 -12.58 2.57 -5.11
CA SER A 168 -11.42 3.12 -4.41
C SER A 168 -10.81 2.04 -3.54
N PRO A 169 -9.49 1.79 -3.63
CA PRO A 169 -8.84 0.90 -2.67
C PRO A 169 -8.92 1.50 -1.25
N VAL A 170 -9.03 2.84 -1.14
CA VAL A 170 -9.17 3.55 0.13
C VAL A 170 -10.58 4.12 0.24
N ILE A 171 -11.36 3.62 1.19
CA ILE A 171 -12.74 4.03 1.40
C ILE A 171 -12.80 5.29 2.26
N ALA A 172 -12.01 5.36 3.33
CA ALA A 172 -11.97 6.51 4.20
C ALA A 172 -10.62 6.73 4.86
N VAL A 173 -10.36 7.99 5.19
CA VAL A 173 -9.25 8.42 6.05
C VAL A 173 -9.84 9.19 7.22
N MET A 174 -9.54 8.75 8.44
CA MET A 174 -9.90 9.46 9.68
C MET A 174 -8.64 10.05 10.30
N VAL A 175 -8.76 11.29 10.78
CA VAL A 175 -7.65 12.05 11.35
C VAL A 175 -8.10 12.65 12.67
N GLY A 176 -7.37 12.37 13.75
CA GLY A 176 -7.55 12.97 15.07
C GLY A 176 -6.24 13.54 15.62
N GLU A 177 -6.26 14.08 16.85
CA GLU A 177 -5.12 14.76 17.49
C GLU A 177 -3.83 13.90 17.58
N ALA A 178 -3.93 12.57 17.43
CA ALA A 178 -2.77 11.67 17.43
C ALA A 178 -2.88 10.44 16.50
N VAL A 179 -4.02 10.19 15.84
CA VAL A 179 -4.28 8.91 15.17
C VAL A 179 -4.67 9.14 13.71
N ARG A 180 -4.07 8.36 12.81
CA ARG A 180 -4.48 8.27 11.42
C ARG A 180 -4.95 6.85 11.13
N ILE A 181 -6.19 6.75 10.65
CA ILE A 181 -6.84 5.47 10.36
C ILE A 181 -7.21 5.45 8.91
N ARG A 182 -6.82 4.39 8.21
CA ARG A 182 -7.22 4.15 6.84
C ARG A 182 -8.10 2.91 6.77
N VAL A 183 -9.20 3.02 6.04
CA VAL A 183 -10.09 1.89 5.74
C VAL A 183 -9.93 1.49 4.28
N GLU A 184 -9.60 0.22 4.04
CA GLU A 184 -9.54 -0.37 2.69
C GLU A 184 -10.43 -1.62 2.62
N GLU A 185 -11.02 -1.88 1.45
CA GLU A 185 -11.73 -3.14 1.17
C GLU A 185 -10.71 -4.22 0.81
N HIS A 186 -10.81 -5.41 1.39
CA HIS A 186 -9.80 -6.45 1.19
C HIS A 186 -10.37 -7.88 1.02
N ASP A 187 -10.01 -8.53 -0.10
CA ASP A 187 -10.40 -9.92 -0.42
C ASP A 187 -9.32 -10.97 -0.04
N TYR A 188 -8.87 -11.02 1.22
CA TYR A 188 -7.90 -12.06 1.66
C TYR A 188 -8.63 -13.40 1.93
N GLU A 189 -9.07 -14.09 0.87
CA GLU A 189 -9.48 -15.48 0.94
C GLU A 189 -8.25 -16.38 0.74
N ASP A 190 -7.74 -16.97 1.84
CA ASP A 190 -7.12 -18.32 1.92
C ASP A 190 -5.96 -18.46 2.93
N ALA A 191 -5.27 -17.39 3.34
CA ALA A 191 -4.03 -17.56 4.12
C ALA A 191 -4.20 -17.87 5.64
N ALA A 192 -5.38 -17.59 6.23
CA ALA A 192 -5.58 -17.70 7.70
C ALA A 192 -6.71 -18.66 8.14
N GLY A 193 -7.41 -19.32 7.22
CA GLY A 193 -8.51 -20.24 7.57
C GLY A 193 -9.71 -19.57 8.27
N LEU A 194 -9.77 -18.24 8.31
CA LEU A 194 -10.85 -17.49 8.93
C LEU A 194 -11.95 -17.22 7.89
N SER A 195 -13.03 -18.00 7.98
CA SER A 195 -14.28 -17.75 7.22
C SER A 195 -14.97 -16.50 7.76
N LEU A 196 -14.62 -15.33 7.22
CA LEU A 196 -15.37 -14.08 7.35
C LEU A 196 -16.04 -13.82 5.98
N ARG A 197 -17.38 -13.83 5.91
CA ARG A 197 -18.17 -13.39 4.73
C ARG A 197 -18.09 -11.85 4.57
N ALA A 198 -18.81 -11.24 3.64
CA ALA A 198 -18.40 -11.05 2.23
C ALA A 198 -17.78 -9.65 1.98
N MET A 199 -17.60 -8.82 3.01
CA MET A 199 -16.87 -7.54 2.93
C MET A 199 -15.95 -7.44 4.15
N ARG A 200 -14.63 -7.37 3.91
CA ARG A 200 -13.64 -7.20 4.98
C ARG A 200 -12.98 -5.85 4.81
N TYR A 201 -13.06 -5.07 5.87
CA TYR A 201 -12.40 -3.78 5.95
C TYR A 201 -11.10 -3.96 6.72
N CYS A 202 -9.97 -3.49 6.18
CA CYS A 202 -8.73 -3.40 6.95
C CYS A 202 -8.52 -1.98 7.44
N ILE A 203 -8.13 -1.90 8.71
CA ILE A 203 -7.84 -0.69 9.44
C ILE A 203 -6.36 -0.71 9.79
N ASP A 204 -5.57 0.09 9.09
CA ASP A 204 -4.13 0.22 9.34
C ASP A 204 -3.85 1.34 10.35
N LEU A 205 -3.06 1.03 11.37
CA LEU A 205 -2.81 1.88 12.54
C LEU A 205 -1.33 1.91 12.93
N ASP A 206 -0.94 2.96 13.65
CA ASP A 206 0.24 2.91 14.51
C ASP A 206 0.00 1.90 15.66
N PRO A 207 0.95 1.00 15.98
CA PRO A 207 0.81 0.00 17.04
C PRO A 207 0.52 0.58 18.42
N LEU A 208 1.03 1.77 18.72
CA LEU A 208 0.80 2.41 20.02
C LEU A 208 -0.69 2.73 20.21
N ASP A 209 -1.42 2.95 19.11
CA ASP A 209 -2.84 3.30 19.11
C ASP A 209 -3.76 2.08 18.91
N ALA A 210 -3.24 0.98 18.36
CA ALA A 210 -4.03 -0.16 17.94
C ALA A 210 -4.79 -0.86 19.06
N ALA A 211 -4.19 -0.98 20.24
CA ALA A 211 -4.88 -1.56 21.41
C ALA A 211 -6.11 -0.74 21.81
N GLY A 212 -5.98 0.59 21.79
CA GLY A 212 -7.04 1.53 22.14
C GLY A 212 -8.17 1.50 21.13
N VAL A 213 -7.83 1.57 19.83
CA VAL A 213 -8.81 1.48 18.74
C VAL A 213 -9.52 0.13 18.75
N PHE A 214 -8.79 -0.99 18.87
CA PHE A 214 -9.39 -2.32 18.94
C PHE A 214 -10.37 -2.46 20.11
N SER A 215 -10.01 -1.92 21.28
CA SER A 215 -10.86 -1.95 22.47
C SER A 215 -12.16 -1.16 22.28
N GLN A 216 -12.09 0.02 21.64
CA GLN A 216 -13.28 0.82 21.32
C GLN A 216 -14.19 0.10 20.32
N LEU A 217 -13.62 -0.50 19.27
CA LEU A 217 -14.38 -1.29 18.30
C LEU A 217 -15.02 -2.51 18.94
N LYS A 218 -14.29 -3.24 19.80
CA LYS A 218 -14.83 -4.37 20.56
C LYS A 218 -15.98 -3.95 21.47
N ALA A 219 -15.87 -2.79 22.13
CA ALA A 219 -16.94 -2.25 22.99
C ALA A 219 -18.22 -1.91 22.20
N SER A 220 -18.11 -1.54 20.92
CA SER A 220 -19.28 -1.30 20.05
C SER A 220 -20.10 -2.57 19.77
N ARG A 221 -19.47 -3.75 19.84
CA ARG A 221 -20.04 -5.06 19.50
C ARG A 221 -20.63 -5.17 18.08
N ARG A 222 -20.32 -4.21 17.20
CA ARG A 222 -20.91 -4.13 15.86
C ARG A 222 -20.22 -5.04 14.85
N TYR A 223 -18.92 -5.24 15.03
CA TYR A 223 -18.07 -5.94 14.07
C TYR A 223 -17.47 -7.21 14.66
N ARG A 224 -17.24 -8.20 13.80
CA ARG A 224 -16.27 -9.26 14.09
C ARG A 224 -14.88 -8.72 13.76
N LEU A 225 -13.97 -8.80 14.71
CA LEU A 225 -12.66 -8.17 14.63
C LEU A 225 -11.53 -9.19 14.71
N LEU A 226 -10.45 -8.94 13.99
CA LEU A 226 -9.18 -9.66 14.10
C LEU A 226 -8.05 -8.65 14.08
N TRP A 227 -7.26 -8.59 15.15
CA TRP A 227 -6.06 -7.76 15.19
C TRP A 227 -4.84 -8.63 14.88
N LEU A 228 -4.14 -8.25 13.82
CA LEU A 228 -2.84 -8.79 13.46
C LEU A 228 -1.73 -7.75 13.70
N GLN A 229 -0.64 -8.18 14.30
CA GLN A 229 0.63 -7.45 14.32
C GLN A 229 1.49 -7.93 13.16
N ASN A 230 1.97 -6.99 12.35
CA ASN A 230 2.81 -7.23 11.18
C ASN A 230 2.19 -8.26 10.21
N LEU A 231 0.86 -8.42 10.26
CA LEU A 231 0.05 -9.32 9.42
C LEU A 231 0.42 -10.82 9.52
N GLU A 232 1.17 -11.19 10.54
CA GLU A 232 1.64 -12.56 10.79
C GLU A 232 1.19 -13.08 12.16
N THR A 233 1.15 -12.21 13.17
CA THR A 233 0.84 -12.59 14.54
C THR A 233 -0.57 -12.14 14.90
N ILE A 234 -1.45 -13.07 15.23
CA ILE A 234 -2.75 -12.73 15.82
C ILE A 234 -2.50 -12.21 17.23
N VAL A 235 -2.85 -10.94 17.46
CA VAL A 235 -2.76 -10.29 18.77
C VAL A 235 -4.02 -10.55 19.57
N ASP A 236 -5.18 -10.28 18.96
CA ASP A 236 -6.49 -10.50 19.58
C ASP A 236 -7.56 -10.75 18.49
N GLN A 237 -8.67 -11.36 18.89
CA GLN A 237 -9.82 -11.60 18.05
C GLN A 237 -11.11 -11.41 18.85
N TYR A 238 -12.16 -10.95 18.17
CA TYR A 238 -13.45 -10.71 18.78
C TYR A 238 -14.58 -11.12 17.84
N ASP A 239 -15.54 -11.88 18.37
CA ASP A 239 -16.77 -12.23 17.67
C ASP A 239 -17.98 -11.95 18.58
N PRO A 240 -18.81 -10.95 18.27
CA PRO A 240 -19.97 -10.61 19.09
C PRO A 240 -21.03 -11.72 19.14
N ALA A 241 -21.04 -12.66 18.19
CA ALA A 241 -21.96 -13.78 18.20
C ALA A 241 -21.59 -14.82 19.26
N LEU A 242 -20.30 -14.96 19.60
CA LEU A 242 -19.81 -15.93 20.59
C LEU A 242 -20.05 -15.47 22.04
N GLU A 243 -20.25 -14.18 22.30
CA GLU A 243 -20.56 -13.67 23.65
C GLU A 243 -22.02 -13.88 24.07
N ARG A 244 -22.91 -14.22 23.13
CA ARG A 244 -24.35 -14.43 23.36
C ARG A 244 -24.74 -15.90 23.55
N ALA A 245 -23.78 -16.82 23.42
CA ALA A 245 -23.95 -18.27 23.56
C ALA A 245 -23.57 -18.74 24.98
#